data_AF-A0A1D6GTB2-F1
#
_entry.id   AF-A0A1D6GTB2-F1
#
_cell.length_a   1.000
_cell.length_b   1.000
_cell.length_c   1.000
_cell.angle_alpha   90.00
_cell.angle_beta   90.00
_cell.angle_gamma   90.00
#
_symmetry.space_group_name_H-M   'P 1'
#
loop_
_entity.id
_entity.type
_entity.pdbx_description
1 polymer ?
#
loop_
_entity_poly.entity_id
_entity_poly.type
_entity_poly.pdbx_seq_one_letter_code
_entity_poly.pdbx_strand_id
1 'polypeptide(L)'
;MGAEEVVGPSSLLDEEEFISHIRKELDNGKLPADVASNLEELYYNYRNAVLQNGDPNAYEVMLSNMMTLFDRVLLDVQNPFNFPPYHKALREPFDYYMFGQNYIRPLVDFRNSYVGNISLFHDIEENLHQGHNVVLMSNHQSEADPAIIALLLEKTNPWISENIVYVAGDRVVTDPLCKPFSMGRNLICVYSKKHMNDFPELIEMKRRSNTRSLKEMALLLRGGSQLIWIAPSGGRDRPNPSSGEWYPAPFDSSAVDNMRRLLEHAGVPGHIYPLSLLCYEVMPPPQQVEKEIGEQRVISFHGAGLSVTEEINYGDITAHTKNADEGRELFTNTLYNSVVNQYNVLKSAIFRDRGAAVSNNVISLSQPWR
;
A
#
# COMPACT_ATOMS: atom_id res chain seq x y z
N MET A 1 -55.20 17.70 -21.00
CA MET A 1 -54.13 18.26 -20.14
C MET A 1 -53.24 17.09 -19.79
N GLY A 2 -52.06 17.06 -20.42
CA GLY A 2 -51.17 15.91 -20.43
C GLY A 2 -50.47 15.70 -19.10
N ALA A 3 -50.28 14.44 -18.74
CA ALA A 3 -49.36 14.05 -17.70
C ALA A 3 -47.94 14.21 -18.27
N GLU A 4 -47.15 15.09 -17.66
CA GLU A 4 -45.70 15.08 -17.82
C GLU A 4 -45.16 13.93 -16.98
N GLU A 5 -44.67 12.89 -17.68
CA GLU A 5 -43.76 11.92 -17.09
C GLU A 5 -42.51 12.66 -16.61
N VAL A 6 -42.25 12.56 -15.30
CA VAL A 6 -40.99 12.99 -14.71
C VAL A 6 -39.93 11.97 -15.15
N VAL A 7 -39.24 12.27 -16.24
CA VAL A 7 -38.04 11.55 -16.68
C VAL A 7 -36.96 11.79 -15.61
N GLY A 8 -36.62 10.74 -14.86
CA GLY A 8 -35.45 10.75 -13.98
C GLY A 8 -34.15 10.88 -14.79
N PRO A 9 -33.11 11.55 -14.28
CA PRO A 9 -31.90 11.78 -15.06
C PRO A 9 -31.06 10.49 -15.22
N SER A 10 -30.85 10.14 -16.49
CA SER A 10 -29.65 9.55 -17.13
C SER A 10 -28.58 8.91 -16.23
N SER A 11 -28.74 7.64 -15.84
CA SER A 11 -27.64 6.86 -15.23
C SER A 11 -27.22 5.63 -16.04
N LEU A 12 -27.87 5.37 -17.18
CA LEU A 12 -27.58 4.24 -18.07
C LEU A 12 -26.73 4.62 -19.28
N LEU A 13 -26.64 5.91 -19.61
CA LEU A 13 -25.95 6.41 -20.80
C LEU A 13 -24.41 6.48 -20.63
N ASP A 14 -23.87 6.40 -19.41
CA ASP A 14 -22.44 6.64 -19.17
C ASP A 14 -21.58 5.36 -19.02
N GLU A 15 -22.16 4.24 -18.56
CA GLU A 15 -21.44 2.95 -18.45
C GLU A 15 -21.18 2.32 -19.83
N GLU A 16 -22.21 2.27 -20.68
CA GLU A 16 -22.07 1.74 -22.03
C GLU A 16 -21.06 2.57 -22.84
N GLU A 17 -21.02 3.89 -22.63
CA GLU A 17 -20.04 4.78 -23.25
C GLU A 17 -18.62 4.46 -22.77
N PHE A 18 -18.41 4.27 -21.46
CA PHE A 18 -17.10 3.89 -20.92
C PHE A 18 -16.59 2.56 -21.50
N ILE A 19 -17.41 1.52 -21.46
CA ILE A 19 -17.05 0.20 -21.99
C ILE A 19 -16.82 0.26 -23.50
N SER A 20 -17.65 1.02 -24.23
CA SER A 20 -17.45 1.27 -25.66
C SER A 20 -16.12 1.98 -25.94
N HIS A 21 -15.72 2.92 -25.08
CA HIS A 21 -14.45 3.63 -25.22
C HIS A 21 -13.24 2.70 -25.05
N ILE A 22 -13.25 1.80 -24.05
CA ILE A 22 -12.21 0.76 -23.90
C ILE A 22 -12.09 -0.07 -25.17
N ARG A 23 -13.23 -0.58 -25.68
CA ARG A 23 -13.26 -1.44 -26.88
C ARG A 23 -12.80 -0.71 -28.13
N LYS A 24 -13.15 0.56 -28.27
CA LYS A 24 -12.68 1.41 -29.38
C LYS A 24 -11.17 1.58 -29.37
N GLU A 25 -10.55 1.80 -28.21
CA GLU A 25 -9.09 1.94 -28.14
C GLU A 25 -8.36 0.60 -28.33
N LEU A 26 -8.99 -0.52 -27.96
CA LEU A 26 -8.56 -1.87 -28.33
C LEU A 26 -8.61 -2.09 -29.85
N ASP A 27 -9.74 -1.80 -30.50
CA ASP A 27 -9.94 -1.96 -31.95
C ASP A 27 -8.97 -1.08 -32.77
N ASN A 28 -8.64 0.10 -32.24
CA ASN A 28 -7.66 1.01 -32.81
C ASN A 28 -6.20 0.58 -32.58
N GLY A 29 -5.96 -0.53 -31.86
CA GLY A 29 -4.62 -1.06 -31.57
C GLY A 29 -3.82 -0.21 -30.58
N LYS A 30 -4.47 0.68 -29.83
CA LYS A 30 -3.84 1.57 -28.85
C LYS A 30 -3.82 1.02 -27.43
N LEU A 31 -4.63 -0.01 -27.17
CA LEU A 31 -4.73 -0.70 -25.89
C LEU A 31 -4.54 -2.21 -26.11
N PRO A 32 -3.58 -2.87 -25.43
CA PRO A 32 -3.43 -4.32 -25.48
C PRO A 32 -4.69 -5.06 -25.00
N ALA A 33 -4.95 -6.24 -25.57
CA ALA A 33 -6.17 -7.01 -25.29
C ALA A 33 -6.28 -7.48 -23.84
N ASP A 34 -5.16 -7.87 -23.23
CA ASP A 34 -5.06 -8.23 -21.82
C ASP A 34 -5.37 -7.04 -20.90
N VAL A 35 -4.81 -5.86 -21.22
CA VAL A 35 -5.06 -4.62 -20.46
C VAL A 35 -6.53 -4.20 -20.60
N ALA A 36 -7.11 -4.28 -21.80
CA ALA A 36 -8.52 -3.96 -22.04
C ALA A 36 -9.46 -4.87 -21.24
N SER A 37 -9.22 -6.18 -21.28
CA SER A 37 -9.99 -7.17 -20.52
C SER A 37 -9.91 -6.90 -19.01
N ASN A 38 -8.71 -6.62 -18.50
CA ASN A 38 -8.50 -6.33 -17.08
C ASN A 38 -9.15 -5.03 -16.64
N LEU A 39 -9.24 -4.01 -17.52
CA LEU A 39 -9.95 -2.76 -17.26
C LEU A 39 -11.47 -2.95 -17.19
N GLU A 40 -12.06 -3.72 -18.11
CA GLU A 40 -13.50 -4.05 -18.04
C GLU A 40 -13.82 -4.81 -16.75
N GLU A 41 -12.99 -5.77 -16.37
CA GLU A 41 -13.16 -6.49 -15.11
C GLU A 41 -13.02 -5.57 -13.88
N LEU A 42 -11.96 -4.76 -13.85
CA LEU A 42 -11.70 -3.82 -12.76
C LEU A 42 -12.87 -2.86 -12.59
N TYR A 43 -13.46 -2.38 -13.70
CA TYR A 43 -14.64 -1.52 -13.68
C TYR A 43 -15.79 -2.15 -12.92
N TYR A 44 -16.18 -3.39 -13.25
CA TYR A 44 -17.29 -4.04 -12.60
C TYR A 44 -17.02 -4.32 -11.12
N ASN A 45 -15.80 -4.74 -10.77
CA ASN A 45 -15.43 -5.00 -9.38
C ASN A 45 -15.41 -3.71 -8.55
N TYR A 46 -14.82 -2.64 -9.08
CA TYR A 46 -14.79 -1.33 -8.43
C TYR A 46 -16.19 -0.74 -8.28
N ARG A 47 -17.03 -0.81 -9.32
CA ARG A 47 -18.42 -0.36 -9.29
C ARG A 47 -19.21 -1.05 -8.19
N ASN A 48 -19.14 -2.39 -8.16
CA ASN A 48 -19.88 -3.17 -7.17
C ASN A 48 -19.43 -2.83 -5.74
N ALA A 49 -18.14 -2.58 -5.52
CA ALA A 49 -17.61 -2.20 -4.21
C ALA A 49 -18.03 -0.78 -3.81
N VAL A 50 -17.84 0.22 -4.68
CA VAL A 50 -18.18 1.61 -4.37
C VAL A 50 -19.67 1.78 -4.09
N LEU A 51 -20.55 1.12 -4.85
CA LEU A 51 -22.00 1.23 -4.61
C LEU A 51 -22.47 0.61 -3.27
N GLN A 52 -21.65 -0.24 -2.63
CA GLN A 52 -21.96 -0.78 -1.30
C GLN A 52 -21.78 0.25 -0.17
N ASN A 53 -21.04 1.34 -0.40
CA ASN A 53 -20.74 2.31 0.66
C ASN A 53 -21.96 3.14 1.12
N GLY A 54 -23.03 3.17 0.32
CA GLY A 54 -24.27 3.88 0.60
C GLY A 54 -24.23 5.40 0.39
N ASP A 55 -23.17 5.94 -0.23
CA ASP A 55 -23.07 7.34 -0.64
C ASP A 55 -24.05 7.62 -1.80
N PRO A 56 -24.95 8.62 -1.70
CA PRO A 56 -25.82 9.01 -2.81
C PRO A 56 -25.07 9.36 -4.10
N ASN A 57 -23.82 9.83 -4.00
CA ASN A 57 -22.96 10.18 -5.13
C ASN A 57 -22.03 9.04 -5.56
N ALA A 58 -22.18 7.83 -5.00
CA ALA A 58 -21.27 6.70 -5.23
C ALA A 58 -21.08 6.39 -6.73
N TYR A 59 -22.14 6.47 -7.53
CA TYR A 59 -22.07 6.19 -8.96
C TYR A 59 -21.23 7.23 -9.72
N GLU A 60 -21.44 8.52 -9.45
CA GLU A 60 -20.67 9.62 -10.08
C GLU A 60 -19.19 9.54 -9.71
N VAL A 61 -18.90 9.31 -8.42
CA VAL A 61 -17.53 9.13 -7.92
C VAL A 61 -16.86 7.93 -8.58
N MET A 62 -17.56 6.80 -8.65
CA MET A 62 -17.10 5.58 -9.30
C MET A 62 -16.72 5.83 -10.75
N LEU A 63 -17.64 6.41 -11.52
CA LEU A 63 -17.45 6.66 -12.95
C LEU A 63 -16.31 7.65 -13.20
N SER A 64 -16.27 8.76 -12.45
CA SER A 64 -15.18 9.75 -12.56
C SER A 64 -13.81 9.13 -12.27
N ASN A 65 -13.72 8.28 -11.24
CA ASN A 65 -12.49 7.59 -10.88
C ASN A 65 -12.05 6.59 -11.96
N MET A 66 -12.98 5.83 -12.53
CA MET A 66 -12.70 4.84 -13.59
C MET A 66 -12.31 5.50 -14.92
N MET A 67 -13.00 6.58 -15.31
CA MET A 67 -12.63 7.39 -16.47
C MET A 67 -11.20 7.94 -16.33
N THR A 68 -10.89 8.51 -15.16
CA THR A 68 -9.55 9.05 -14.89
C THR A 68 -8.49 7.95 -14.92
N LEU A 69 -8.76 6.79 -14.30
CA LEU A 69 -7.85 5.65 -14.33
C LEU A 69 -7.61 5.20 -15.78
N PHE A 70 -8.66 5.00 -16.57
CA PHE A 70 -8.56 4.59 -17.96
C PHE A 70 -7.66 5.54 -18.76
N ASP A 71 -7.88 6.86 -18.65
CA ASP A 71 -7.06 7.86 -19.32
C ASP A 71 -5.58 7.76 -18.91
N ARG A 72 -5.30 7.52 -17.63
CA ARG A 72 -3.92 7.39 -17.14
C ARG A 72 -3.27 6.08 -17.59
N VAL A 73 -4.01 4.98 -17.62
CA VAL A 73 -3.53 3.68 -18.14
C VAL A 73 -3.24 3.78 -19.63
N LEU A 74 -4.15 4.33 -20.42
CA LEU A 74 -3.97 4.50 -21.86
C LEU A 74 -2.74 5.38 -22.16
N LEU A 75 -2.55 6.47 -21.41
CA LEU A 75 -1.38 7.33 -21.53
C LEU A 75 -0.08 6.57 -21.24
N ASP A 76 -0.04 5.78 -20.17
CA ASP A 76 1.16 5.00 -19.81
C ASP A 76 1.42 3.86 -20.81
N VAL A 77 0.39 3.19 -21.32
CA VAL A 77 0.53 2.18 -22.37
C VAL A 77 1.15 2.78 -23.64
N GLN A 78 0.72 3.98 -24.04
CA GLN A 78 1.24 4.67 -25.22
C GLN A 78 2.62 5.30 -24.98
N ASN A 79 2.88 5.76 -23.76
CA ASN A 79 4.13 6.38 -23.36
C ASN A 79 4.58 5.88 -21.97
N PRO A 80 5.22 4.70 -21.90
CA PRO A 80 5.53 4.06 -20.63
C PRO A 80 6.41 4.89 -19.71
N PHE A 81 5.89 5.18 -18.52
CA PHE A 81 6.69 5.76 -17.45
C PHE A 81 7.73 4.75 -16.96
N ASN A 82 8.99 5.17 -16.89
CA ASN A 82 10.09 4.37 -16.38
C ASN A 82 10.44 4.82 -14.97
N PHE A 83 10.24 3.95 -13.98
CA PHE A 83 10.54 4.26 -12.60
C PHE A 83 12.07 4.34 -12.35
N PRO A 84 12.57 5.46 -11.81
CA PRO A 84 13.95 5.53 -11.33
C PRO A 84 14.15 4.70 -10.04
N PRO A 85 15.39 4.42 -9.62
CA PRO A 85 15.67 3.68 -8.38
C PRO A 85 15.03 4.33 -7.13
N TYR A 86 15.02 5.67 -7.09
CA TYR A 86 14.22 6.47 -6.17
C TYR A 86 13.26 7.36 -6.96
N HIS A 87 11.97 7.13 -6.76
CA HIS A 87 10.88 7.85 -7.40
C HIS A 87 10.23 8.81 -6.42
N LYS A 88 10.00 10.05 -6.85
CA LYS A 88 9.22 11.05 -6.10
C LYS A 88 7.81 11.11 -6.67
N ALA A 89 6.81 11.19 -5.80
CA ALA A 89 5.42 11.28 -6.22
C ALA A 89 5.21 12.41 -7.23
N LEU A 90 4.55 12.11 -8.35
CA LEU A 90 4.21 13.11 -9.36
C LEU A 90 2.94 13.86 -8.93
N ARG A 91 3.09 15.16 -8.71
CA ARG A 91 2.00 16.06 -8.27
C ARG A 91 1.52 17.01 -9.37
N GLU A 92 2.31 17.23 -10.42
CA GLU A 92 2.04 18.17 -11.51
C GLU A 92 2.53 17.58 -12.85
N PRO A 93 1.88 17.91 -14.00
CA PRO A 93 0.66 18.71 -14.15
C PRO A 93 -0.63 17.94 -13.78
N PHE A 94 -0.50 16.65 -13.49
CA PHE A 94 -1.56 15.80 -12.97
C PHE A 94 -1.13 15.28 -11.60
N ASP A 95 -1.97 15.45 -10.59
CA ASP A 95 -1.68 15.00 -9.23
C ASP A 95 -2.02 13.50 -9.08
N TYR A 96 -1.03 12.64 -9.34
CA TYR A 96 -1.18 11.19 -9.21
C TYR A 96 -1.37 10.74 -7.76
N TYR A 97 -0.86 11.51 -6.79
CA TYR A 97 -1.09 11.24 -5.37
C TYR A 97 -2.57 11.41 -5.03
N MET A 98 -3.14 12.58 -5.35
CA MET A 98 -4.55 12.88 -5.09
C MET A 98 -5.48 11.97 -5.89
N PHE A 99 -5.14 11.63 -7.13
CA PHE A 99 -5.85 10.59 -7.88
C PHE A 99 -5.91 9.27 -7.11
N GLY A 100 -4.77 8.76 -6.63
CA GLY A 100 -4.74 7.51 -5.86
C GLY A 100 -5.51 7.59 -4.55
N GLN A 101 -5.44 8.73 -3.83
CA GLN A 101 -6.24 8.95 -2.63
C GLN A 101 -7.75 8.91 -2.94
N ASN A 102 -8.19 9.63 -3.97
CA ASN A 102 -9.60 9.72 -4.36
C ASN A 102 -10.16 8.40 -4.88
N TYR A 103 -9.33 7.62 -5.57
CA TYR A 103 -9.70 6.30 -6.07
C TYR A 103 -9.95 5.30 -4.94
N ILE A 104 -9.08 5.28 -3.92
CA ILE A 104 -9.17 4.29 -2.82
C ILE A 104 -10.15 4.72 -1.73
N ARG A 105 -10.33 6.02 -1.49
CA ARG A 105 -11.23 6.57 -0.46
C ARG A 105 -12.63 5.93 -0.42
N PRO A 106 -13.39 5.79 -1.53
CA PRO A 106 -14.74 5.24 -1.48
C PRO A 106 -14.79 3.74 -1.14
N LEU A 107 -13.65 3.05 -1.08
CA LEU A 107 -13.53 1.64 -0.72
C LEU A 107 -13.26 1.44 0.79
N VAL A 108 -12.93 2.49 1.53
CA VAL A 108 -12.60 2.41 2.94
C VAL A 108 -13.82 2.76 3.79
N ASP A 109 -14.30 1.80 4.59
CA ASP A 109 -15.33 2.08 5.59
C ASP A 109 -14.73 2.74 6.82
N PHE A 110 -14.54 4.07 6.75
CA PHE A 110 -14.03 4.87 7.87
C PHE A 110 -14.83 4.69 9.16
N ARG A 111 -16.10 4.27 9.12
CA ARG A 111 -16.87 4.03 10.34
C ARG A 111 -16.40 2.77 11.07
N ASN A 112 -15.89 1.79 10.34
CA ASN A 112 -15.33 0.54 10.87
C ASN A 112 -13.80 0.45 10.68
N SER A 113 -13.12 1.58 10.50
CA SER A 113 -11.66 1.66 10.45
C SER A 113 -11.07 2.16 11.76
N TYR A 114 -9.82 1.84 12.08
CA TYR A 114 -9.19 2.25 13.34
C TYR A 114 -7.70 2.54 13.17
N VAL A 115 -7.20 3.51 13.95
CA VAL A 115 -5.77 3.79 14.11
C VAL A 115 -5.34 3.50 15.54
N GLY A 116 -4.39 2.57 15.68
CA GLY A 116 -3.75 2.21 16.95
C GLY A 116 -2.57 3.12 17.27
N ASN A 117 -2.57 3.64 18.49
CA ASN A 117 -1.52 4.49 19.08
C ASN A 117 -1.22 5.74 18.25
N ILE A 118 -2.26 6.53 17.95
CA ILE A 118 -2.13 7.74 17.12
C ILE A 118 -1.05 8.71 17.63
N SER A 119 -0.84 8.79 18.96
CA SER A 119 0.20 9.63 19.56
C SER A 119 1.61 9.30 19.08
N LEU A 120 1.91 8.02 18.83
CA LEU A 120 3.23 7.61 18.35
C LEU A 120 3.53 8.10 16.93
N PHE A 121 2.51 8.37 16.11
CA PHE A 121 2.73 9.02 14.81
C PHE A 121 3.15 10.49 14.97
N HIS A 122 2.71 11.18 16.03
CA HIS A 122 3.22 12.51 16.37
C HIS A 122 4.68 12.43 16.82
N ASP A 123 5.04 11.47 17.68
CA ASP A 123 6.44 11.25 18.09
C ASP A 123 7.35 10.93 16.89
N ILE A 124 6.83 10.17 15.92
CA ILE A 124 7.53 9.92 14.65
C ILE A 124 7.76 11.22 13.88
N GLU A 125 6.76 12.10 13.75
CA GLU A 125 6.94 13.43 13.12
C GLU A 125 7.94 14.29 13.87
N GLU A 126 7.96 14.26 15.20
CA GLU A 126 8.95 14.97 16.02
C GLU A 126 10.38 14.49 15.73
N ASN A 127 10.60 13.17 15.66
CA ASN A 127 11.90 12.61 15.27
C ASN A 127 12.33 13.09 13.87
N LEU A 128 11.39 13.09 12.91
CA LEU A 128 11.66 13.54 11.55
C LEU A 128 11.98 15.04 11.48
N HIS A 129 11.30 15.88 12.28
CA HIS A 129 11.60 17.30 12.42
C HIS A 129 12.97 17.57 13.06
N GLN A 130 13.44 16.68 13.94
CA GLN A 130 14.80 16.74 14.51
C GLN A 130 15.89 16.34 13.52
N GLY A 131 15.53 15.92 12.30
CA GLY A 131 16.47 15.46 11.29
C GLY A 131 16.71 13.95 11.30
N HIS A 132 16.05 13.21 12.19
CA HIS A 132 16.25 11.76 12.30
C HIS A 132 15.58 11.01 11.15
N ASN A 133 16.02 9.77 10.94
CA ASN A 133 15.37 8.84 10.01
C ASN A 133 14.43 7.90 10.77
N VAL A 134 13.33 7.50 10.15
CA VAL A 134 12.38 6.54 10.70
C VAL A 134 12.10 5.45 9.68
N VAL A 135 12.19 4.19 10.12
CA VAL A 135 11.82 3.02 9.32
C VAL A 135 10.62 2.33 9.97
N LEU A 136 9.53 2.22 9.22
CA LEU A 136 8.34 1.44 9.58
C LEU A 136 8.48 0.02 9.03
N MET A 137 8.64 -0.94 9.94
CA MET A 137 8.71 -2.37 9.62
C MET A 137 7.32 -2.98 9.67
N SER A 138 6.75 -3.27 8.51
CA SER A 138 5.32 -3.56 8.38
C SER A 138 5.01 -4.95 7.82
N ASN A 139 3.81 -5.46 8.07
CA ASN A 139 3.19 -6.41 7.14
C ASN A 139 2.67 -5.67 5.89
N HIS A 140 2.21 -6.41 4.88
CA HIS A 140 1.74 -5.88 3.60
C HIS A 140 0.55 -6.71 3.15
N GLN A 141 -0.56 -6.10 2.73
CA GLN A 141 -1.80 -6.83 2.46
C GLN A 141 -2.33 -6.61 1.05
N SER A 142 -2.25 -5.39 0.53
CA SER A 142 -2.80 -5.01 -0.76
C SER A 142 -1.85 -4.08 -1.51
N GLU A 143 -2.04 -3.94 -2.82
CA GLU A 143 -1.30 -2.93 -3.59
C GLU A 143 -1.74 -1.49 -3.24
N ALA A 144 -2.90 -1.36 -2.61
CA ALA A 144 -3.46 -0.11 -2.10
C ALA A 144 -2.94 0.31 -0.71
N ASP A 145 -2.06 -0.48 -0.08
CA ASP A 145 -1.51 -0.18 1.25
C ASP A 145 -0.99 1.26 1.39
N PRO A 146 -0.23 1.83 0.43
CA PRO A 146 0.19 3.22 0.50
C PRO A 146 -0.96 4.23 0.59
N ALA A 147 -2.05 3.99 -0.14
CA ALA A 147 -3.21 4.87 -0.11
C ALA A 147 -3.97 4.72 1.20
N ILE A 148 -4.11 3.50 1.71
CA ILE A 148 -4.82 3.21 2.97
C ILE A 148 -4.08 3.83 4.16
N ILE A 149 -2.76 3.67 4.23
CA ILE A 149 -1.93 4.34 5.26
C ILE A 149 -2.14 5.85 5.20
N ALA A 150 -2.03 6.45 4.00
CA ALA A 150 -2.18 7.88 3.83
C ALA A 150 -3.58 8.38 4.20
N LEU A 151 -4.65 7.67 3.79
CA LEU A 151 -6.05 8.01 4.09
C LEU A 151 -6.37 7.94 5.59
N LEU A 152 -5.82 6.95 6.30
CA LEU A 152 -6.06 6.79 7.75
C LEU A 152 -5.35 7.86 8.59
N LEU A 153 -4.33 8.52 8.03
CA LEU A 153 -3.51 9.54 8.72
C LEU A 153 -3.69 10.96 8.18
N GLU A 154 -4.40 11.18 7.07
CA GLU A 154 -4.42 12.48 6.36
C GLU A 154 -4.95 13.67 7.19
N LYS A 155 -5.76 13.40 8.22
CA LYS A 155 -6.34 14.45 9.08
C LYS A 155 -5.40 14.85 10.21
N THR A 156 -4.60 13.92 10.74
CA THR A 156 -3.78 14.12 11.94
C THR A 156 -2.30 14.22 11.64
N ASN A 157 -1.82 13.53 10.60
CA ASN A 157 -0.41 13.43 10.23
C ASN A 157 -0.26 13.57 8.69
N PRO A 158 -0.72 14.71 8.10
CA PRO A 158 -0.68 14.90 6.65
C PRO A 158 0.76 14.87 6.10
N TRP A 159 1.75 15.28 6.90
CA TRP A 159 3.15 15.19 6.50
C TRP A 159 3.54 13.72 6.26
N ILE A 160 3.20 12.82 7.20
CA ILE A 160 3.43 11.37 7.01
C ILE A 160 2.70 10.87 5.76
N SER A 161 1.43 11.20 5.59
CA SER A 161 0.60 10.73 4.46
C SER A 161 1.21 11.05 3.09
N GLU A 162 1.86 12.21 2.96
CA GLU A 162 2.42 12.68 1.69
C GLU A 162 3.91 12.36 1.48
N ASN A 163 4.68 12.17 2.55
CA ASN A 163 6.15 12.11 2.48
C ASN A 163 6.76 10.73 2.74
N ILE A 164 5.97 9.77 3.20
CA ILE A 164 6.43 8.39 3.37
C ILE A 164 6.96 7.80 2.06
N VAL A 165 8.10 7.12 2.14
CA VAL A 165 8.79 6.46 1.02
C VAL A 165 8.60 4.96 1.13
N TYR A 166 7.94 4.34 0.14
CA TYR A 166 7.64 2.92 0.16
C TYR A 166 8.71 2.12 -0.58
N VAL A 167 9.29 1.12 0.08
CA VAL A 167 10.11 0.11 -0.62
C VAL A 167 9.16 -0.80 -1.41
N ALA A 168 9.10 -0.63 -2.72
CA ALA A 168 8.10 -1.24 -3.58
C ALA A 168 8.70 -2.23 -4.59
N GLY A 169 7.96 -3.32 -4.81
CA GLY A 169 8.30 -4.41 -5.74
C GLY A 169 8.15 -4.03 -7.22
N ASP A 170 8.66 -4.89 -8.10
CA ASP A 170 8.65 -4.69 -9.56
C ASP A 170 7.25 -4.74 -10.19
N ARG A 171 6.30 -5.49 -9.61
CA ARG A 171 4.95 -5.65 -10.18
C ARG A 171 4.17 -4.34 -10.23
N VAL A 172 4.12 -3.62 -9.11
CA VAL A 172 3.34 -2.36 -9.04
C VAL A 172 3.93 -1.22 -9.89
N VAL A 173 5.18 -1.37 -10.35
CA VAL A 173 5.86 -0.42 -11.25
C VAL A 173 5.90 -0.89 -12.71
N THR A 174 5.37 -2.08 -13.01
CA THR A 174 5.32 -2.66 -14.36
C THR A 174 3.90 -2.92 -14.85
N ASP A 175 2.97 -3.29 -13.97
CA ASP A 175 1.57 -3.51 -14.30
C ASP A 175 0.88 -2.19 -14.74
N PRO A 176 0.39 -2.09 -15.98
CA PRO A 176 -0.26 -0.88 -16.48
C PRO A 176 -1.42 -0.37 -15.60
N LEU A 177 -2.17 -1.26 -14.96
CA LEU A 177 -3.30 -0.89 -14.09
C LEU A 177 -2.82 -0.34 -12.73
N CYS A 178 -1.61 -0.65 -12.31
CA CYS A 178 -1.05 -0.21 -11.03
C CYS A 178 -0.17 1.03 -11.16
N LYS A 179 0.50 1.19 -12.30
CA LYS A 179 1.46 2.27 -12.54
C LYS A 179 0.92 3.66 -12.23
N PRO A 180 -0.32 4.04 -12.63
CA PRO A 180 -0.87 5.35 -12.24
C PRO A 180 -0.87 5.59 -10.73
N PHE A 181 -1.19 4.56 -9.92
CA PHE A 181 -1.15 4.67 -8.46
C PHE A 181 0.28 4.79 -7.92
N SER A 182 1.19 3.98 -8.46
CA SER A 182 2.62 4.00 -8.10
C SER A 182 3.30 5.32 -8.46
N MET A 183 2.92 5.95 -9.58
CA MET A 183 3.43 7.26 -9.99
C MET A 183 3.12 8.35 -8.96
N GLY A 184 2.04 8.20 -8.19
CA GLY A 184 1.61 9.10 -7.12
C GLY A 184 2.26 8.88 -5.75
N ARG A 185 3.23 7.98 -5.63
CA ARG A 185 3.90 7.67 -4.34
C ARG A 185 5.39 7.92 -4.40
N ASN A 186 6.00 8.18 -3.25
CA ASN A 186 7.46 8.16 -3.14
C ASN A 186 7.91 6.71 -3.00
N LEU A 187 8.81 6.22 -3.86
CA LEU A 187 9.19 4.82 -3.91
C LEU A 187 10.70 4.63 -3.91
N ILE A 188 11.16 3.59 -3.22
CA ILE A 188 12.44 2.93 -3.53
C ILE A 188 12.09 1.66 -4.31
N CYS A 189 12.42 1.66 -5.60
CA CYS A 189 12.00 0.60 -6.51
C CYS A 189 12.99 -0.57 -6.43
N VAL A 190 12.52 -1.74 -5.98
CA VAL A 190 13.34 -2.95 -5.84
C VAL A 190 12.64 -4.15 -6.46
N TYR A 191 13.40 -5.07 -7.03
CA TYR A 191 12.92 -6.41 -7.37
C TYR A 191 12.82 -7.26 -6.12
N SER A 192 11.64 -7.81 -5.86
CA SER A 192 11.43 -8.70 -4.71
C SER A 192 12.27 -9.97 -4.84
N LYS A 193 12.78 -10.48 -3.72
CA LYS A 193 13.42 -11.80 -3.67
C LYS A 193 12.48 -12.91 -4.17
N LYS A 194 11.17 -12.77 -3.93
CA LYS A 194 10.14 -13.75 -4.34
C LYS A 194 10.11 -13.97 -5.86
N HIS A 195 10.38 -12.92 -6.64
CA HIS A 195 10.30 -12.93 -8.11
C HIS A 195 11.68 -12.79 -8.78
N MET A 196 12.76 -12.85 -7.99
CA MET A 196 14.13 -12.70 -8.51
C MET A 196 14.45 -13.81 -9.51
N ASN A 197 13.99 -15.03 -9.24
CA ASN A 197 14.33 -16.23 -10.02
C ASN A 197 13.27 -16.65 -11.03
N ASP A 198 12.18 -15.88 -11.19
CA ASP A 198 11.08 -16.21 -12.11
C ASP A 198 11.58 -16.33 -13.57
N PHE A 199 12.56 -15.50 -13.92
CA PHE A 199 13.19 -15.39 -15.23
C PHE A 199 14.71 -15.35 -15.05
N PRO A 200 15.41 -16.51 -15.12
CA PRO A 200 16.84 -16.62 -14.84
C PRO A 200 17.72 -15.63 -15.61
N GLU A 201 17.36 -15.32 -16.85
CA GLU A 201 18.02 -14.38 -17.74
C GLU A 201 17.99 -12.93 -17.23
N LEU A 202 17.03 -12.58 -16.36
CA LEU A 202 16.87 -11.23 -15.81
C LEU A 202 17.56 -11.06 -14.45
N ILE A 203 18.05 -12.12 -13.80
CA ILE A 203 18.58 -12.08 -12.42
C ILE A 203 19.69 -11.01 -12.28
N GLU A 204 20.66 -11.00 -13.20
CA GLU A 204 21.80 -10.08 -13.12
C GLU A 204 21.37 -8.62 -13.28
N MET A 205 20.42 -8.36 -14.18
CA MET A 205 19.82 -7.04 -14.36
C MET A 205 19.08 -6.61 -13.08
N LYS A 206 18.24 -7.49 -12.52
CA LYS A 206 17.47 -7.23 -11.28
C LYS A 206 18.39 -6.92 -10.10
N ARG A 207 19.48 -7.70 -9.93
CA ARG A 207 20.50 -7.46 -8.89
C ARG A 207 21.20 -6.11 -9.04
N ARG A 208 21.57 -5.74 -10.27
CA ARG A 208 22.17 -4.42 -10.55
C ARG A 208 21.21 -3.28 -10.25
N SER A 209 19.93 -3.44 -10.59
CA SER A 209 18.90 -2.45 -10.27
C SER A 209 18.75 -2.28 -8.75
N ASN A 210 18.59 -3.38 -8.00
CA ASN A 210 18.50 -3.33 -6.54
C ASN A 210 19.73 -2.68 -5.91
N THR A 211 20.93 -2.95 -6.44
CA THR A 211 22.17 -2.32 -5.96
C THR A 211 22.13 -0.79 -6.14
N ARG A 212 21.55 -0.28 -7.23
CA ARG A 212 21.36 1.16 -7.44
C ARG A 212 20.35 1.73 -6.46
N SER A 213 19.20 1.08 -6.28
CA SER A 213 18.15 1.53 -5.35
C SER A 213 18.63 1.57 -3.90
N LEU A 214 19.41 0.56 -3.47
CA LEU A 214 20.02 0.56 -2.13
C LEU A 214 21.04 1.68 -1.95
N LYS A 215 21.78 2.06 -3.01
CA LYS A 215 22.69 3.21 -2.96
C LYS A 215 21.93 4.53 -2.83
N GLU A 216 20.86 4.73 -3.60
CA GLU A 216 20.00 5.91 -3.47
C GLU A 216 19.38 5.98 -2.07
N MET A 217 18.86 4.88 -1.54
CA MET A 217 18.32 4.83 -0.18
C MET A 217 19.38 5.17 0.88
N ALA A 218 20.61 4.69 0.74
CA ALA A 218 21.70 5.06 1.64
C ALA A 218 22.05 6.56 1.55
N LEU A 219 21.99 7.15 0.35
CA LEU A 219 22.20 8.59 0.15
C LEU A 219 21.08 9.42 0.78
N LEU A 220 19.82 8.99 0.63
CA LEU A 220 18.67 9.63 1.27
C LEU A 220 18.80 9.59 2.80
N LEU A 221 19.11 8.44 3.38
CA LEU A 221 19.27 8.29 4.83
C LEU A 221 20.39 9.19 5.39
N ARG A 222 21.49 9.38 4.65
CA ARG A 222 22.55 10.33 5.03
C ARG A 222 22.08 11.79 5.05
N GLY A 223 21.02 12.11 4.32
CA GLY A 223 20.40 13.44 4.32
C GLY A 223 19.51 13.70 5.53
N GLY A 224 19.13 12.67 6.28
CA GLY A 224 18.20 12.77 7.42
C GLY A 224 16.74 13.02 7.01
N SER A 225 15.85 13.09 8.00
CA SER A 225 14.40 13.33 7.82
C SER A 225 13.72 12.37 6.83
N GLN A 226 14.19 11.13 6.71
CA GLN A 226 13.57 10.13 5.85
C GLN A 226 12.56 9.28 6.64
N LEU A 227 11.34 9.16 6.11
CA LEU A 227 10.35 8.19 6.59
C LEU A 227 10.20 7.07 5.56
N ILE A 228 10.65 5.86 5.91
CA ILE A 228 10.66 4.71 4.99
C ILE A 228 9.72 3.63 5.51
N TRP A 229 8.83 3.15 4.63
CA TRP A 229 8.04 1.94 4.87
C TRP A 229 8.65 0.76 4.13
N ILE A 230 8.77 -0.38 4.82
CA ILE A 230 9.20 -1.64 4.21
C ILE A 230 8.38 -2.79 4.79
N ALA A 231 8.03 -3.75 3.92
CA ALA A 231 7.51 -5.04 4.31
C ALA A 231 8.59 -6.13 4.17
N PRO A 232 9.27 -6.53 5.25
CA PRO A 232 10.39 -7.48 5.17
C PRO A 232 9.98 -8.86 4.68
N SER A 233 8.69 -9.22 4.72
CA SER A 233 8.17 -10.45 4.11
C SER A 233 8.33 -10.49 2.58
N GLY A 234 8.56 -9.33 1.94
CA GLY A 234 8.79 -9.19 0.50
C GLY A 234 7.57 -9.41 -0.39
N GLY A 235 6.37 -9.51 0.18
CA GLY A 235 5.11 -9.56 -0.56
C GLY A 235 3.89 -9.63 0.35
N ARG A 236 2.71 -9.50 -0.25
CA ARG A 236 1.43 -9.46 0.47
C ARG A 236 1.17 -10.72 1.31
N ASP A 237 0.47 -10.55 2.42
CA ASP A 237 -0.06 -11.61 3.26
C ASP A 237 -0.94 -12.55 2.44
N ARG A 238 -1.16 -13.78 2.93
CA ARG A 238 -2.02 -14.78 2.29
C ARG A 238 -2.88 -15.48 3.33
N PRO A 239 -4.10 -15.90 2.97
CA PRO A 239 -4.91 -16.72 3.86
C PRO A 239 -4.21 -18.06 4.05
N ASN A 240 -4.30 -18.60 5.26
CA ASN A 240 -3.87 -19.95 5.54
C ASN A 240 -4.71 -20.93 4.67
N PRO A 241 -4.10 -21.83 3.89
CA PRO A 241 -4.85 -22.68 2.94
C PRO A 241 -5.88 -23.61 3.59
N SER A 242 -5.70 -23.96 4.87
CA SER A 242 -6.59 -24.89 5.58
C SER A 242 -7.70 -24.20 6.35
N SER A 243 -7.42 -23.04 6.96
CA SER A 243 -8.38 -22.31 7.80
C SER A 243 -9.01 -21.09 7.12
N GLY A 244 -8.43 -20.60 6.02
CA GLY A 244 -8.82 -19.36 5.37
C GLY A 244 -8.42 -18.09 6.15
N GLU A 245 -7.78 -18.23 7.31
CA GLU A 245 -7.46 -17.06 8.15
C GLU A 245 -6.24 -16.30 7.64
N TRP A 246 -6.36 -14.97 7.61
CA TRP A 246 -5.28 -14.05 7.26
C TRP A 246 -4.46 -13.65 8.49
N TYR A 247 -3.14 -13.64 8.32
CA TYR A 247 -2.14 -13.19 9.28
C TYR A 247 -0.94 -12.57 8.56
N PRO A 248 -0.18 -11.68 9.24
CA PRO A 248 1.10 -11.18 8.74
C PRO A 248 2.01 -12.31 8.25
N ALA A 249 2.59 -12.16 7.05
CA ALA A 249 3.58 -13.09 6.55
C ALA A 249 4.91 -12.95 7.32
N PRO A 250 5.65 -14.05 7.55
CA PRO A 250 6.94 -14.00 8.24
C PRO A 250 7.93 -13.04 7.59
N PHE A 251 8.70 -12.33 8.43
CA PHE A 251 9.73 -11.42 7.96
C PHE A 251 10.99 -12.16 7.51
N ASP A 252 11.62 -11.69 6.42
CA ASP A 252 12.97 -12.10 6.04
C ASP A 252 13.97 -11.38 6.95
N SER A 253 14.65 -12.14 7.82
CA SER A 253 15.60 -11.58 8.79
C SER A 253 16.77 -10.85 8.14
N SER A 254 17.17 -11.23 6.92
CA SER A 254 18.19 -10.51 6.17
C SER A 254 17.68 -9.17 5.64
N ALA A 255 16.40 -9.06 5.28
CA ALA A 255 15.80 -7.79 4.87
C ALA A 255 15.72 -6.81 6.06
N VAL A 256 15.29 -7.30 7.23
CA VAL A 256 15.29 -6.53 8.48
C VAL A 256 16.69 -6.04 8.83
N ASP A 257 17.68 -6.94 8.84
CA ASP A 257 19.05 -6.59 9.19
C ASP A 257 19.68 -5.61 8.20
N ASN A 258 19.45 -5.79 6.89
CA ASN A 258 19.97 -4.88 5.88
C ASN A 258 19.45 -3.45 6.09
N MET A 259 18.16 -3.28 6.37
CA MET A 259 17.58 -1.96 6.64
C MET A 259 18.13 -1.36 7.94
N ARG A 260 18.20 -2.14 9.01
CA ARG A 260 18.82 -1.70 10.27
C ARG A 260 20.25 -1.22 10.06
N ARG A 261 21.07 -1.99 9.34
CA ARG A 261 22.47 -1.62 9.06
C ARG A 261 22.56 -0.36 8.22
N LEU A 262 21.72 -0.20 7.19
CA LEU A 262 21.70 1.04 6.40
C LEU A 262 21.36 2.26 7.25
N LEU A 263 20.41 2.11 8.16
CA LEU A 263 20.01 3.14 9.10
C LEU A 263 21.14 3.52 10.07
N GLU A 264 21.79 2.54 10.69
CA GLU A 264 22.92 2.75 11.62
C GLU A 264 24.14 3.39 10.94
N HIS A 265 24.42 3.03 9.68
CA HIS A 265 25.57 3.53 8.92
C HIS A 265 25.25 4.84 8.16
N ALA A 266 24.05 5.41 8.36
CA ALA A 266 23.66 6.67 7.74
C ALA A 266 24.39 7.89 8.33
N GLY A 267 24.92 7.78 9.55
CA GLY A 267 25.53 8.91 10.27
C GLY A 267 24.51 9.92 10.81
N VAL A 268 23.23 9.56 10.80
CA VAL A 268 22.08 10.33 11.32
C VAL A 268 21.30 9.41 12.26
N PRO A 269 20.79 9.89 13.41
CA PRO A 269 19.97 9.07 14.29
C PRO A 269 18.80 8.43 13.55
N GLY A 270 18.51 7.17 13.87
CA GLY A 270 17.55 6.39 13.13
C GLY A 270 16.73 5.50 14.05
N HIS A 271 15.44 5.42 13.77
CA HIS A 271 14.45 4.73 14.60
C HIS A 271 13.73 3.63 13.82
N ILE A 272 13.43 2.51 14.47
CA ILE A 272 12.69 1.39 13.88
C ILE A 272 11.41 1.13 14.65
N TYR A 273 10.27 1.32 13.98
CA TYR A 273 8.95 1.10 14.56
C TYR A 273 8.26 -0.09 13.88
N PRO A 274 7.71 -1.06 14.63
CA PRO A 274 6.84 -2.09 14.08
C PRO A 274 5.45 -1.51 13.75
N LEU A 275 5.05 -1.63 12.50
CA LEU A 275 3.76 -1.16 11.99
C LEU A 275 2.89 -2.36 11.61
N SER A 276 1.60 -2.32 11.92
CA SER A 276 0.63 -3.29 11.46
C SER A 276 -0.45 -2.66 10.61
N LEU A 277 -0.79 -3.35 9.53
CA LEU A 277 -1.83 -2.99 8.58
C LEU A 277 -2.85 -4.12 8.44
N LEU A 278 -4.12 -3.77 8.45
CA LEU A 278 -5.24 -4.68 8.23
C LEU A 278 -6.18 -4.08 7.17
N CYS A 279 -6.10 -4.54 5.93
CA CYS A 279 -6.91 -4.04 4.83
C CYS A 279 -7.07 -5.02 3.66
N TYR A 280 -6.72 -6.30 3.85
CA TYR A 280 -6.78 -7.28 2.75
C TYR A 280 -8.16 -7.36 2.08
N GLU A 281 -9.27 -7.14 2.79
CA GLU A 281 -10.61 -7.16 2.19
C GLU A 281 -10.82 -6.06 1.12
N VAL A 282 -10.17 -4.90 1.26
CA VAL A 282 -10.34 -3.78 0.33
C VAL A 282 -9.88 -4.15 -1.08
N MET A 283 -8.74 -4.84 -1.18
CA MET A 283 -8.15 -5.28 -2.45
C MET A 283 -7.24 -6.50 -2.22
N PRO A 284 -7.82 -7.69 -2.00
CA PRO A 284 -7.06 -8.87 -1.59
C PRO A 284 -6.17 -9.37 -2.74
N PRO A 285 -4.99 -9.92 -2.43
CA PRO A 285 -4.21 -10.65 -3.42
C PRO A 285 -4.91 -11.95 -3.84
N PRO A 286 -4.57 -12.50 -5.01
CA PRO A 286 -4.91 -13.86 -5.38
C PRO A 286 -4.42 -14.86 -4.32
N GLN A 287 -5.15 -15.96 -4.15
CA GLN A 287 -4.83 -16.98 -3.13
C GLN A 287 -3.41 -17.56 -3.29
N GLN A 288 -2.94 -17.68 -4.53
CA GLN A 288 -1.60 -18.15 -4.85
C GLN A 288 -0.71 -16.99 -5.34
N VAL A 289 0.59 -17.17 -5.24
CA VAL A 289 1.53 -16.23 -5.85
C VAL A 289 1.60 -16.54 -7.34
N GLU A 290 1.01 -15.69 -8.16
CA GLU A 290 1.09 -15.81 -9.62
C GLU A 290 2.48 -15.42 -10.12
N LYS A 291 2.89 -15.95 -11.27
CA LYS A 291 4.17 -15.60 -11.93
C LYS A 291 4.01 -14.41 -12.88
N GLU A 292 2.90 -14.39 -13.61
CA GLU A 292 2.58 -13.37 -14.61
C GLU A 292 2.07 -12.07 -13.98
N ILE A 293 2.02 -11.01 -14.78
CA ILE A 293 1.48 -9.69 -14.40
C ILE A 293 0.04 -9.62 -14.90
N GLY A 294 -0.81 -8.82 -14.24
CA GLY A 294 -2.22 -8.69 -14.60
C GLY A 294 -3.12 -9.65 -13.82
N GLU A 295 -2.87 -9.78 -12.52
CA GLU A 295 -3.72 -10.58 -11.63
C GLU A 295 -5.17 -10.04 -11.59
N GLN A 296 -6.10 -10.96 -11.35
CA GLN A 296 -7.51 -10.64 -11.14
C GLN A 296 -7.67 -9.75 -9.91
N ARG A 297 -8.34 -8.60 -10.05
CA ARG A 297 -8.53 -7.63 -8.97
C ARG A 297 -9.92 -7.74 -8.37
N VAL A 298 -10.03 -8.44 -7.25
CA VAL A 298 -11.23 -8.39 -6.40
C VAL A 298 -11.15 -7.11 -5.55
N ILE A 299 -12.27 -6.40 -5.41
CA ILE A 299 -12.37 -5.15 -4.65
C ILE A 299 -13.61 -5.22 -3.78
N SER A 300 -13.52 -4.73 -2.55
CA SER A 300 -14.68 -4.58 -1.66
C SER A 300 -14.64 -3.27 -0.87
N PHE A 301 -15.81 -2.86 -0.37
CA PHE A 301 -15.92 -1.79 0.62
C PHE A 301 -15.76 -2.39 2.01
N HIS A 302 -14.69 -2.04 2.73
CA HIS A 302 -14.41 -2.64 4.03
C HIS A 302 -13.64 -1.71 4.98
N GLY A 303 -13.76 -1.96 6.28
CA GLY A 303 -12.96 -1.30 7.30
C GLY A 303 -11.48 -1.65 7.18
N ALA A 304 -10.62 -0.68 7.48
CA ALA A 304 -9.17 -0.81 7.46
C ALA A 304 -8.54 -0.42 8.81
N GLY A 305 -7.44 -1.06 9.16
CA GLY A 305 -6.72 -0.85 10.41
C GLY A 305 -5.27 -0.48 10.17
N LEU A 306 -4.78 0.50 10.92
CA LEU A 306 -3.36 0.86 10.98
C LEU A 306 -2.96 0.94 12.45
N SER A 307 -1.79 0.43 12.81
CA SER A 307 -1.28 0.55 14.17
C SER A 307 0.23 0.64 14.14
N VAL A 308 0.79 1.43 15.06
CA VAL A 308 2.22 1.42 15.38
C VAL A 308 2.40 1.15 16.88
N THR A 309 3.52 0.59 17.30
CA THR A 309 3.90 0.52 18.73
C THR A 309 5.28 1.12 18.93
N GLU A 310 5.73 1.21 20.18
CA GLU A 310 7.01 1.84 20.55
C GLU A 310 8.20 1.32 19.72
N GLU A 311 9.21 2.19 19.58
CA GLU A 311 10.45 1.87 18.91
C GLU A 311 11.10 0.62 19.53
N ILE A 312 11.64 -0.25 18.67
CA ILE A 312 12.42 -1.41 19.13
C ILE A 312 13.90 -1.15 18.85
N ASN A 313 14.68 -0.95 19.91
CA ASN A 313 16.12 -0.75 19.81
C ASN A 313 16.87 -2.09 19.67
N TYR A 314 17.71 -2.21 18.65
CA TYR A 314 18.48 -3.43 18.40
C TYR A 314 19.43 -3.80 19.55
N GLY A 315 20.12 -2.80 20.13
CA GLY A 315 21.08 -3.02 21.21
C GLY A 315 20.42 -3.61 22.45
N ASP A 316 19.26 -3.07 22.84
CA ASP A 316 18.52 -3.51 24.02
C ASP A 316 18.00 -4.95 23.86
N ILE A 317 17.46 -5.28 22.69
CA ILE A 317 16.92 -6.62 22.41
C ILE A 317 18.04 -7.67 22.35
N THR A 318 19.20 -7.31 21.81
CA THR A 318 20.28 -8.27 21.51
C THR A 318 21.37 -8.34 22.56
N ALA A 319 21.29 -7.55 23.64
CA ALA A 319 22.32 -7.41 24.67
C ALA A 319 22.82 -8.74 25.29
N HIS A 320 21.96 -9.78 25.30
CA HIS A 320 22.26 -11.09 25.88
C HIS A 320 22.43 -12.21 24.85
N THR A 321 22.48 -11.88 23.57
CA THR A 321 22.63 -12.85 22.48
C THR A 321 24.07 -13.32 22.37
N LYS A 322 24.27 -14.59 22.00
CA LYS A 322 25.62 -15.20 21.99
C LYS A 322 26.42 -14.82 20.75
N ASN A 323 25.73 -14.49 19.66
CA ASN A 323 26.34 -14.11 18.39
C ASN A 323 25.36 -13.28 17.53
N ALA A 324 25.89 -12.70 16.45
CA ALA A 324 25.15 -11.80 15.58
C ALA A 324 23.97 -12.46 14.84
N ASP A 325 24.05 -13.76 14.51
CA ASP A 325 22.94 -14.47 13.87
C ASP A 325 21.76 -14.64 14.83
N GLU A 326 22.02 -15.04 16.07
CA GLU A 326 21.01 -15.12 17.13
C GLU A 326 20.38 -13.74 17.38
N GLY A 327 21.19 -12.68 17.43
CA GLY A 327 20.70 -11.31 17.58
C GLY A 327 19.82 -10.85 16.42
N ARG A 328 20.20 -11.17 15.18
CA ARG A 328 19.39 -10.88 13.99
C ARG A 328 18.02 -11.55 14.04
N GLU A 329 17.98 -12.85 14.36
CA GLU A 329 16.73 -13.60 14.43
C GLU A 329 15.86 -13.12 15.60
N LEU A 330 16.44 -12.87 16.77
CA LEU A 330 15.70 -12.35 17.93
C LEU A 330 15.07 -10.99 17.64
N PHE A 331 15.83 -10.05 17.05
CA PHE A 331 15.32 -8.74 16.67
C PHE A 331 14.18 -8.83 15.64
N THR A 332 14.38 -9.66 14.60
CA THR A 332 13.36 -9.92 13.57
C THR A 332 12.07 -10.48 14.18
N ASN A 333 12.19 -11.48 15.05
CA ASN A 333 11.04 -12.10 15.72
C ASN A 333 10.34 -11.12 16.68
N THR A 334 11.09 -10.24 17.36
CA THR A 334 10.52 -9.23 18.25
C THR A 334 9.67 -8.23 17.46
N LEU A 335 10.19 -7.70 16.35
CA LEU A 335 9.44 -6.84 15.43
C LEU A 335 8.19 -7.55 14.90
N TYR A 336 8.35 -8.76 14.36
CA TYR A 336 7.26 -9.54 13.79
C TYR A 336 6.15 -9.84 14.82
N ASN A 337 6.52 -10.25 16.03
CA ASN A 337 5.55 -10.53 17.10
C ASN A 337 4.78 -9.27 17.53
N SER A 338 5.44 -8.11 17.54
CA SER A 338 4.74 -6.83 17.76
C SER A 338 3.73 -6.56 16.64
N VAL A 339 4.11 -6.71 15.38
CA VAL A 339 3.20 -6.55 14.23
C VAL A 339 2.00 -7.50 14.31
N VAL A 340 2.23 -8.77 14.68
CA VAL A 340 1.15 -9.75 14.87
C VAL A 340 0.22 -9.39 16.02
N ASN A 341 0.75 -8.91 17.14
CA ASN A 341 -0.06 -8.48 18.29
C ASN A 341 -0.97 -7.30 17.90
N GLN A 342 -0.40 -6.28 17.25
CA GLN A 342 -1.13 -5.14 16.71
C GLN A 342 -2.22 -5.59 15.73
N TYR A 343 -1.87 -6.48 14.80
CA TYR A 343 -2.79 -7.03 13.81
C TYR A 343 -4.00 -7.72 14.46
N ASN A 344 -3.79 -8.50 15.51
CA ASN A 344 -4.86 -9.22 16.20
C ASN A 344 -5.85 -8.28 16.93
N VAL A 345 -5.35 -7.15 17.46
CA VAL A 345 -6.20 -6.10 18.03
C VAL A 345 -7.04 -5.44 16.93
N LEU A 346 -6.42 -5.03 15.82
CA LEU A 346 -7.13 -4.48 14.66
C LEU A 346 -8.18 -5.47 14.12
N LYS A 347 -7.82 -6.76 13.97
CA LYS A 347 -8.71 -7.82 13.50
C LYS A 347 -9.91 -7.99 14.44
N SER A 348 -9.67 -7.90 15.74
CA SER A 348 -10.75 -7.97 16.73
C SER A 348 -11.65 -6.73 16.72
N ALA A 349 -11.12 -5.55 16.41
CA ALA A 349 -11.92 -4.33 16.30
C ALA A 349 -12.84 -4.37 15.08
N ILE A 350 -12.29 -4.73 13.91
CA ILE A 350 -12.95 -4.60 12.60
C ILE A 350 -13.82 -5.81 12.27
N PHE A 351 -13.29 -7.04 12.38
CA PHE A 351 -13.99 -8.26 11.93
C PHE A 351 -14.91 -8.86 13.00
N ARG A 352 -14.71 -8.51 14.28
CA ARG A 352 -15.56 -8.99 15.39
C ARG A 352 -16.50 -7.91 15.92
N ASP A 353 -16.59 -6.77 15.23
CA ASP A 353 -17.44 -5.63 15.55
C ASP A 353 -17.33 -5.18 17.02
N ARG A 354 -16.10 -5.15 17.53
CA ARG A 354 -15.82 -4.72 18.92
C ARG A 354 -15.31 -3.28 19.00
N GLY A 355 -14.98 -2.69 17.86
CA GLY A 355 -14.45 -1.35 17.73
C GLY A 355 -13.32 -1.01 18.71
N ALA A 356 -13.31 0.22 19.24
CA ALA A 356 -12.23 0.67 20.13
C ALA A 356 -12.18 -0.05 21.49
N ALA A 357 -13.21 -0.84 21.85
CA ALA A 357 -13.28 -1.53 23.15
C ALA A 357 -12.25 -2.67 23.29
N VAL A 358 -11.63 -3.11 22.19
CA VAL A 358 -10.52 -4.10 22.23
C VAL A 358 -9.15 -3.47 22.47
N SER A 359 -9.09 -2.14 22.65
CA SER A 359 -7.88 -1.47 23.09
C SER A 359 -7.33 -2.09 24.36
N ASN A 360 -6.01 -2.12 24.49
CA ASN A 360 -5.32 -2.61 25.67
C ASN A 360 -4.24 -1.61 26.11
N ASN A 361 -3.42 -1.98 27.10
CA ASN A 361 -2.39 -1.11 27.64
C ASN A 361 -1.24 -0.81 26.66
N VAL A 362 -1.10 -1.57 25.57
CA VAL A 362 -0.06 -1.41 24.54
C VAL A 362 -0.62 -0.78 23.27
N ILE A 363 -1.91 -0.99 22.97
CA ILE A 363 -2.56 -0.58 21.71
C ILE A 363 -3.87 0.13 22.04
N SER A 364 -3.86 1.45 21.87
CA SER A 364 -5.03 2.33 22.03
C SER A 364 -5.62 2.66 20.66
N LEU A 365 -6.82 2.18 20.38
CA LEU A 365 -7.51 2.42 19.10
C LEU A 365 -8.30 3.73 19.11
N SER A 366 -8.25 4.44 17.99
CA SER A 366 -8.97 5.70 17.75
C SER A 366 -9.48 5.78 16.31
N GLN A 367 -10.34 6.76 16.02
CA GLN A 367 -10.84 7.06 14.68
C GLN A 367 -10.61 8.55 14.39
N PRO A 368 -9.40 8.95 13.97
CA PRO A 368 -8.95 10.35 13.92
C PRO A 368 -9.64 11.26 12.89
N TRP A 369 -10.63 10.74 12.16
CA TRP A 369 -11.46 11.46 11.20
C TRP A 369 -12.87 11.79 11.73
N ARG A 370 -13.22 11.29 12.92
CA ARG A 370 -14.52 11.54 13.55
C ARG A 370 -14.57 12.84 14.33
#